data_AF-A0A5C8J992-F1
#
_entry.id   AF-A0A5C8J992-F1
#
_cell.length_a   1.000
_cell.length_b   1.000
_cell.length_c   1.000
_cell.angle_alpha   90.00
_cell.angle_beta   90.00
_cell.angle_gamma   90.00
#
_symmetry.space_group_name_H-M   'P 1'
#
loop_
_entity.id
_entity.type
_entity.pdbx_description
1 polymer ?
#
loop_
_entity_poly.entity_id
_entity_poly.type
_entity_poly.pdbx_seq_one_letter_code
_entity_poly.pdbx_strand_id
1 'polypeptide(L)' 'MVINESPYSIQIHWLDSAGNRQQYTTLEPGHNYRIDSFGNHAWLIADHGANCIQIFGLAANGSTITVS' A
#
# COMPACT_ATOMS: atom_id res chain seq x y z
N MET A 1 -1.61 4.85 -7.29
CA MET A 1 -0.24 5.01 -6.76
C MET A 1 -0.29 5.27 -5.28
N VAL A 2 0.73 4.84 -4.56
CA VAL A 2 0.95 5.19 -3.15
C VAL A 2 2.08 6.21 -3.12
N ILE A 3 1.91 7.29 -2.35
CA ILE A 3 2.92 8.32 -2.13
C ILE A 3 3.22 8.34 -0.63
N ASN A 4 4.49 8.17 -0.28
CA ASN A 4 4.95 8.27 1.10
C ASN A 4 5.49 9.68 1.35
N GLU A 5 4.68 10.55 1.93
CA GLU A 5 5.06 11.89 2.40
C GLU A 5 5.44 11.89 3.90
N SER A 6 5.31 10.75 4.57
CA SER A 6 5.70 10.60 5.97
C SER A 6 7.23 10.55 6.13
N PRO A 7 7.77 10.86 7.32
CA PRO A 7 9.21 10.76 7.58
C PRO A 7 9.68 9.30 7.82
N TYR A 8 8.80 8.31 7.72
CA TYR A 8 9.09 6.91 8.00
C TYR A 8 8.92 6.04 6.75
N SER A 9 9.65 4.93 6.67
CA SER A 9 9.38 3.92 5.63
C SER A 9 8.07 3.18 5.92
N ILE A 10 7.35 2.86 4.85
CA ILE A 10 6.10 2.11 4.91
C ILE A 10 6.22 0.81 4.11
N GLN A 11 5.47 -0.21 4.48
CA GLN A 11 5.41 -1.47 3.78
C GLN A 11 4.08 -1.60 3.04
N ILE A 12 4.15 -1.90 1.75
CA ILE A 12 2.98 -2.12 0.90
C ILE A 12 2.77 -3.62 0.74
N HIS A 13 1.57 -4.08 1.09
CA HIS A 13 1.17 -5.48 1.04
C HIS A 13 -0.05 -5.66 0.13
N TRP A 14 -0.07 -6.74 -0.65
CA TRP A 14 -1.30 -7.27 -1.21
C TRP A 14 -1.95 -8.20 -0.19
N LEU A 15 -3.27 -8.15 -0.07
CA LEU A 15 -4.05 -9.12 0.71
C LEU A 15 -4.55 -10.20 -0.25
N ASP A 16 -4.13 -11.43 -0.04
CA ASP A 16 -4.62 -12.57 -0.82
C ASP A 16 -6.09 -12.88 -0.50
N SER A 17 -6.67 -13.86 -1.20
CA SER A 17 -8.08 -14.24 -1.02
C SER A 17 -8.42 -14.79 0.36
N ALA A 18 -7.41 -15.22 1.14
CA ALA A 18 -7.56 -15.66 2.52
C ALA A 18 -7.26 -14.52 3.53
N GLY A 19 -6.88 -13.33 3.05
CA GLY A 19 -6.54 -12.18 3.87
C GLY A 19 -5.10 -12.17 4.39
N ASN A 20 -4.23 -13.08 3.92
CA ASN A 20 -2.83 -13.05 4.32
C ASN A 20 -2.10 -11.90 3.62
N ARG A 21 -1.14 -11.30 4.34
CA ARG A 21 -0.31 -10.22 3.83
C ARG A 21 0.81 -10.80 2.97
N GLN A 22 0.86 -10.38 1.71
CA GLN A 22 1.97 -10.61 0.81
C GLN A 22 2.72 -9.30 0.65
N GLN A 23 3.91 -9.17 1.26
CA GLN A 23 4.70 -7.94 1.15
C GLN A 23 5.22 -7.78 -0.28
N TYR A 24 4.91 -6.65 -0.89
CA TYR A 24 5.35 -6.33 -2.25
C TYR A 24 6.60 -5.44 -2.24
N THR A 25 6.60 -4.41 -1.40
CA THR A 25 7.73 -3.50 -1.32
C THR A 25 7.75 -2.74 0.01
N THR A 26 8.91 -2.18 0.32
CA THR A 26 9.07 -1.11 1.32
C THR A 26 9.26 0.20 0.54
N LEU A 27 8.47 1.22 0.88
CA LEU A 27 8.52 2.53 0.25
C LEU A 27 9.15 3.54 1.22
N GLU A 28 10.31 4.05 0.84
CA GLU A 28 11.06 5.04 1.62
C GLU A 28 10.35 6.40 1.67
N PRO A 29 10.65 7.25 2.66
CA PRO A 29 10.16 8.63 2.72
C PRO A 29 10.37 9.38 1.41
N GLY A 30 9.38 10.18 1.01
CA GLY A 30 9.37 10.99 -0.21
C GLY A 30 9.18 10.22 -1.53
N HIS A 31 9.14 8.88 -1.49
CA HIS A 31 8.99 8.08 -2.71
C HIS A 31 7.53 7.74 -3.01
N ASN A 32 7.28 7.35 -4.27
CA ASN A 32 5.98 6.86 -4.71
C ASN A 32 6.11 5.47 -5.35
N TYR A 33 5.05 4.70 -5.26
CA TYR A 33 4.94 3.37 -5.84
C TYR A 33 3.66 3.24 -6.67
N ARG A 34 3.81 2.85 -7.93
CA ARG A 34 2.67 2.55 -8.80
C ARG A 34 2.27 1.10 -8.58
N ILE A 35 1.00 0.91 -8.20
CA ILE A 35 0.39 -0.40 -8.12
C ILE A 35 -0.34 -0.64 -9.44
N ASP A 36 0.17 -1.57 -10.24
CA ASP A 36 -0.53 -2.11 -11.39
C ASP A 36 -1.19 -3.42 -10.95
N SER A 37 -2.50 -3.39 -10.76
CA SER A 37 -3.25 -4.53 -10.23
C SER A 37 -4.70 -4.53 -10.73
N PHE A 38 -5.44 -5.60 -10.47
CA PHE A 38 -6.83 -5.76 -10.90
C PHE A 38 -7.80 -5.20 -9.86
N GLY A 39 -8.99 -4.77 -10.29
CA GLY A 39 -9.95 -4.05 -9.44
C GLY A 39 -10.53 -4.84 -8.25
N ASN A 40 -10.28 -6.16 -8.16
CA ASN A 40 -10.72 -7.01 -7.05
C ASN A 40 -9.66 -7.21 -5.96
N HIS A 41 -8.47 -6.61 -6.09
CA HIS A 41 -7.40 -6.76 -5.12
C HIS A 41 -7.51 -5.72 -4.00
N ALA A 42 -7.31 -6.18 -2.76
CA ALA A 42 -7.15 -5.33 -1.59
C ALA A 42 -5.66 -5.16 -1.25
N TRP A 43 -5.28 -3.96 -0.85
CA TRP A 43 -3.92 -3.56 -0.53
C TRP A 43 -3.88 -2.97 0.88
N LEU A 44 -2.78 -3.21 1.58
CA LEU A 44 -2.55 -2.75 2.94
C LEU A 44 -1.23 -1.99 3.02
N ILE A 45 -1.27 -0.82 3.66
CA ILE A 45 -0.10 -0.06 4.08
C ILE A 45 0.15 -0.34 5.55
N ALA A 46 1.37 -0.74 5.89
CA ALA A 46 1.83 -0.92 7.26
C ALA A 46 3.06 -0.05 7.56
N ASP A 47 3.28 0.23 8.84
CA ASP A 47 4.56 0.77 9.30
C ASP A 47 5.63 -0.33 9.42
N HIS A 48 6.84 0.04 9.82
CA HIS A 48 7.94 -0.90 10.08
C HIS A 48 7.63 -1.91 11.21
N GLY A 49 6.72 -1.57 12.14
CA GLY A 49 6.26 -2.45 13.22
C GLY A 49 5.16 -3.44 12.79
N ALA A 50 4.83 -3.50 11.49
CA ALA A 50 3.72 -4.26 10.94
C ALA A 50 2.32 -3.81 11.42
N ASN A 51 2.20 -2.62 12.00
CA ASN A 51 0.90 -2.03 12.33
C ASN A 51 0.20 -1.59 11.05
N CYS A 52 -1.08 -1.90 10.95
CA CYS A 52 -1.89 -1.49 9.80
C CYS A 52 -2.17 0.01 9.87
N ILE A 53 -1.74 0.76 8.87
CA ILE A 53 -2.06 2.19 8.70
C ILE A 53 -3.37 2.33 7.92
N GLN A 54 -3.48 1.63 6.78
CA GLN A 54 -4.62 1.77 5.88
C GLN A 54 -4.81 0.52 5.01
N ILE A 55 -6.07 0.18 4.69
CA ILE A 55 -6.45 -0.80 3.67
C ILE A 55 -7.21 -0.08 2.56
N PHE A 56 -6.92 -0.40 1.30
CA PHE A 56 -7.59 0.20 0.14
C PHE A 56 -7.73 -0.81 -1.01
N GLY A 57 -8.78 -0.64 -1.81
CA GLY A 57 -8.90 -1.31 -3.12
C GLY A 57 -8.48 -0.37 -4.25
N LEU A 58 -8.29 -0.91 -5.45
CA LEU A 58 -8.11 -0.07 -6.64
C LEU A 58 -9.45 0.23 -7.30
N ALA A 59 -9.78 1.51 -7.45
CA ALA A 59 -10.90 1.94 -8.27
C ALA A 59 -10.56 1.81 -9.77
N ALA A 60 -11.58 1.57 -10.61
CA ALA A 60 -11.43 1.41 -12.06
C ALA A 60 -10.72 2.59 -12.76
N ASN A 61 -10.75 3.78 -12.17
CA ASN A 61 -10.14 5.00 -12.71
C ASN A 61 -8.76 5.31 -12.10
N GLY A 62 -8.18 4.36 -11.35
CA GLY A 62 -6.98 4.57 -10.56
C GLY A 62 -7.29 5.23 -9.21
N SER A 63 -6.38 5.04 -8.25
CA SER A 63 -6.48 5.62 -6.92
C SER A 63 -5.12 6.18 -6.52
N THR A 64 -5.08 7.36 -5.91
CA THR A 64 -3.88 7.93 -5.29
C THR A 64 -4.06 7.89 -3.78
N ILE A 65 -3.14 7.22 -3.10
CA ILE A 65 -3.09 7.10 -1.65
C ILE A 65 -1.87 7.85 -1.18
N THR A 66 -2.06 8.84 -0.31
CA THR A 66 -0.96 9.60 0.30
C THR A 66 -0.88 9.24 1.78
N VAL A 67 0.33 8.92 2.24
CA VAL A 67 0.64 8.64 3.65
C VAL A 67 1.50 9.78 4.15
N SER A 68 1.09 10.46 5.22
CA SER A 68 1.75 11.65 5.78
C SER A 68 2.01 11.48 7.27
#